data_AF-A0A973JMJ1-F1
#
_entry.id   AF-A0A973JMJ1-F1
#
_cell.length_a   1.000
_cell.length_b   1.000
_cell.length_c   1.000
_cell.angle_alpha   90.00
_cell.angle_beta   90.00
_cell.angle_gamma   90.00
#
_symmetry.space_group_name_H-M   'P 1'
#
loop_
_entity.id
_entity.type
_entity.pdbx_description
1 polymer ?
#
loop_
_entity_poly.entity_id
_entity_poly.type
_entity_poly.pdbx_seq_one_letter_code
_entity_poly.pdbx_strand_id
1 'polypeptide(L)'
;MTVRLWREGKQTITVEESIPFETDQIEDADQNLGYLLVNTPGQNGSKSVTYEVVIQDGREVCRQAIASLVLAQPIKQLQTIGVKGKYNTPTENENITWDFLIQQGFSRLQTAGIMGNLMQEHRFNTSDSAGGYGIVQWTGSRRTALMALPYPDNIYTQLNFLMSELNGGYAGVRDAIKASTTLEDATIIFQNRFERCGICRQDLRLQYASDILASH
;
A
#
# COMPACT_ATOMS: atom_id res chain seq x y z
N MET A 1 52.42 4.79 -6.15
CA MET A 1 52.41 5.54 -7.41
C MET A 1 51.79 4.63 -8.46
N THR A 2 50.61 4.96 -8.97
CA THR A 2 49.90 4.12 -9.95
C THR A 2 50.04 4.78 -11.30
N VAL A 3 50.89 4.22 -12.17
CA VAL A 3 51.07 4.72 -13.54
C VAL A 3 49.95 4.12 -14.40
N ARG A 4 49.15 4.97 -15.06
CA ARG A 4 48.20 4.56 -16.10
C ARG A 4 48.73 5.05 -17.44
N LEU A 5 49.06 4.13 -18.34
CA LEU A 5 49.70 4.40 -19.63
C LEU A 5 48.62 4.30 -20.71
N TRP A 6 48.33 5.40 -21.41
CA TRP A 6 47.40 5.44 -22.53
C TRP A 6 48.17 5.62 -23.84
N ARG A 7 47.66 5.06 -24.94
CA ARG A 7 48.22 5.25 -26.29
C ARG A 7 47.21 6.05 -27.11
N GLU A 8 47.69 7.06 -27.83
CA GLU A 8 46.87 7.91 -28.71
C GLU A 8 46.15 7.09 -29.80
N GLY A 9 44.93 7.52 -30.17
CA GLY A 9 44.14 6.91 -31.24
C GLY A 9 43.06 5.92 -30.78
N LYS A 10 42.62 5.05 -31.70
CA LYS A 10 41.60 4.02 -31.44
C LYS A 10 42.19 2.83 -30.68
N GLN A 11 41.53 2.42 -29.62
CA GLN A 11 41.94 1.30 -28.77
C GLN A 11 40.77 0.40 -28.46
N THR A 12 41.05 -0.89 -28.22
CA THR A 12 40.06 -1.80 -27.66
C THR A 12 40.31 -2.02 -26.18
N ILE A 13 39.27 -1.87 -25.37
CA ILE A 13 39.31 -2.13 -23.93
C ILE A 13 38.22 -3.14 -23.61
N THR A 14 38.59 -4.25 -22.99
CA THR A 14 37.65 -5.23 -22.49
C THR A 14 37.43 -5.01 -21.00
N VAL A 15 36.16 -4.86 -20.61
CA VAL A 15 35.76 -4.64 -19.21
C VAL A 15 34.67 -5.64 -18.86
N GLU A 16 34.75 -6.19 -17.65
CA GLU A 16 33.66 -6.97 -17.09
C GLU A 16 32.62 -6.03 -16.46
N GLU A 17 31.37 -6.21 -16.85
CA GLU A 17 30.22 -5.46 -16.33
C GLU A 17 29.21 -6.40 -15.69
N SER A 18 28.58 -5.93 -14.61
CA SER A 18 27.50 -6.65 -13.96
C SER A 18 26.22 -6.60 -14.77
N ILE A 19 25.50 -7.73 -14.83
CA ILE A 19 24.12 -7.79 -15.29
C ILE A 19 23.23 -7.86 -14.04
N PRO A 20 22.41 -6.83 -13.74
CA PRO A 20 21.52 -6.85 -12.59
C PRO A 20 20.59 -8.06 -12.60
N PHE A 21 20.32 -8.64 -11.43
CA PHE A 21 19.28 -9.67 -11.32
C PHE A 21 17.87 -9.08 -11.35
N GLU A 22 16.92 -9.88 -11.80
CA GLU A 22 15.49 -9.60 -11.68
C GLU A 22 14.93 -10.19 -10.38
N THR A 23 13.76 -9.71 -9.96
CA THR A 23 13.05 -10.22 -8.77
C THR A 23 11.70 -10.80 -9.18
N ASP A 24 11.43 -12.03 -8.76
CA ASP A 24 10.13 -12.67 -8.83
C ASP A 24 9.47 -12.64 -7.44
N GLN A 25 8.16 -12.40 -7.39
CA GLN A 25 7.41 -12.27 -6.14
C GLN A 25 6.32 -13.35 -6.03
N ILE A 26 6.26 -13.97 -4.86
CA ILE A 26 5.17 -14.86 -4.44
C ILE A 26 4.32 -14.08 -3.44
N GLU A 27 3.02 -14.04 -3.65
CA GLU A 27 2.10 -13.39 -2.72
C GLU A 27 1.64 -14.37 -1.63
N ASP A 28 1.67 -13.92 -0.38
CA ASP A 28 1.17 -14.66 0.78
C ASP A 28 0.03 -13.88 1.44
N ALA A 29 -1.19 -14.43 1.34
CA ALA A 29 -2.41 -13.80 1.84
C ALA A 29 -2.56 -13.86 3.37
N ASP A 30 -1.77 -14.67 4.07
CA ASP A 30 -1.80 -14.75 5.53
C ASP A 30 -0.88 -13.70 6.18
N GLN A 31 0.07 -13.19 5.41
CA GLN A 31 1.07 -12.22 5.86
C GLN A 31 0.63 -10.78 5.60
N ASN A 32 0.84 -9.91 6.59
CA ASN A 32 0.49 -8.49 6.50
C ASN A 32 1.24 -7.77 5.38
N LEU A 33 0.65 -6.70 4.85
CA LEU A 33 1.33 -5.78 3.94
C LEU A 33 2.67 -5.31 4.53
N GLY A 34 3.72 -5.36 3.71
CA GLY A 34 5.09 -5.02 4.11
C GLY A 34 5.91 -6.19 4.65
N TYR A 35 5.31 -7.36 4.88
CA TYR A 35 6.08 -8.59 5.08
C TYR A 35 6.89 -8.92 3.82
N LEU A 36 8.18 -9.23 4.00
CA LEU A 36 9.07 -9.64 2.93
C LEU A 36 9.98 -10.75 3.43
N LEU A 37 9.97 -11.87 2.73
CA LEU A 37 10.88 -12.99 2.96
C LEU A 37 11.63 -13.28 1.65
N VAL A 38 12.95 -13.16 1.66
CA VAL A 38 13.78 -13.59 0.54
C VAL A 38 13.95 -15.11 0.61
N ASN A 39 13.27 -15.83 -0.29
CA ASN A 39 13.36 -17.29 -0.37
C ASN A 39 14.67 -17.72 -1.05
N THR A 40 15.01 -17.05 -2.15
CA THR A 40 16.25 -17.28 -2.90
C THR A 40 16.91 -15.93 -3.15
N PRO A 41 18.12 -15.68 -2.64
CA PRO A 41 18.85 -14.44 -2.91
C PRO A 41 19.19 -14.32 -4.39
N GLY A 42 18.96 -13.14 -4.97
CA GLY A 42 19.39 -12.84 -6.33
C GLY A 42 20.91 -12.73 -6.42
N GLN A 43 21.45 -13.04 -7.59
CA GLN A 43 22.88 -12.83 -7.88
C GLN A 43 23.01 -12.15 -9.24
N ASN A 44 23.75 -11.05 -9.28
CA ASN A 44 24.05 -10.38 -10.54
C ASN A 44 24.83 -11.34 -11.44
N GLY A 45 24.50 -11.35 -12.72
CA GLY A 45 25.32 -11.98 -13.74
C GLY A 45 26.51 -11.09 -14.10
N SER A 46 27.29 -11.53 -15.07
CA SER A 46 28.33 -10.70 -15.66
C SER A 46 28.44 -10.88 -17.16
N LYS A 47 28.88 -9.83 -17.84
CA LYS A 47 29.23 -9.82 -19.26
C LYS A 47 30.59 -9.17 -19.45
N SER A 48 31.35 -9.70 -20.39
CA SER A 48 32.53 -9.03 -20.93
C SER A 48 32.07 -8.11 -22.06
N VAL A 49 32.37 -6.82 -21.97
CA VAL A 49 32.08 -5.83 -23.02
C VAL A 49 33.40 -5.32 -23.58
N THR A 50 33.55 -5.43 -24.89
CA THR A 50 34.68 -4.85 -25.61
C THR A 50 34.26 -3.50 -26.17
N TYR A 51 34.96 -2.47 -25.73
CA TYR A 51 34.79 -1.10 -26.16
C TYR A 51 35.84 -0.70 -27.17
N GLU A 52 35.45 -0.02 -28.24
CA GLU A 52 36.34 0.86 -28.99
C GLU A 52 36.36 2.22 -28.26
N VAL A 53 37.54 2.64 -27.82
CA VAL A 53 37.77 3.90 -27.12
C VAL A 53 38.71 4.77 -27.95
N VAL A 54 38.38 6.05 -28.10
CA VAL A 54 39.23 7.04 -28.79
C VAL A 54 39.89 7.92 -27.75
N ILE A 55 41.22 7.93 -27.73
CA ILE A 55 42.02 8.82 -26.89
C ILE A 55 42.60 9.94 -27.77
N GLN A 56 42.43 11.18 -27.32
CA GLN A 56 43.05 12.38 -27.88
C GLN A 56 43.63 13.23 -26.74
N ASP A 57 44.87 13.68 -26.89
CA ASP A 57 45.59 14.49 -25.88
C ASP A 57 45.60 13.84 -24.48
N GLY A 58 45.78 12.51 -24.44
CA GLY A 58 45.77 11.71 -23.22
C GLY A 58 44.41 11.61 -22.51
N ARG A 59 43.32 12.05 -23.14
CA ARG A 59 41.95 11.98 -22.61
C ARG A 59 41.05 11.11 -23.47
N GLU A 60 40.18 10.35 -22.82
CA GLU A 60 39.11 9.63 -23.49
C GLU A 60 38.05 10.60 -24.02
N VAL A 61 37.85 10.61 -25.34
CA VAL A 61 36.86 11.47 -26.01
C VAL A 61 35.65 10.71 -26.55
N CYS A 62 35.76 9.39 -26.73
CA CYS A 62 34.66 8.54 -27.17
C CYS A 62 34.82 7.11 -26.65
N ARG A 63 33.71 6.46 -26.32
CA ARG A 63 33.62 5.03 -25.97
C ARG A 63 32.39 4.42 -26.61
N GLN A 64 32.58 3.37 -27.39
CA GLN A 64 31.51 2.64 -28.05
C GLN A 64 31.66 1.14 -27.82
N ALA A 65 30.61 0.48 -27.32
CA ALA A 65 30.59 -0.97 -27.22
C ALA A 65 30.52 -1.58 -28.64
N ILE A 66 31.47 -2.45 -28.97
CA ILE A 66 31.55 -3.12 -30.28
C ILE A 66 31.24 -4.61 -30.20
N ALA A 67 31.35 -5.22 -29.02
CA ALA A 67 30.96 -6.60 -28.77
C ALA A 67 30.64 -6.79 -27.28
N SER A 68 29.77 -7.76 -26.99
CA SER A 68 29.51 -8.21 -25.62
C SER A 68 29.30 -9.71 -25.57
N LEU A 69 29.83 -10.36 -24.53
CA LEU A 69 29.65 -11.78 -24.24
C LEU A 69 29.18 -11.95 -22.79
N VAL A 70 28.03 -12.60 -22.58
CA VAL A 70 27.57 -12.95 -21.24
C VAL A 70 28.46 -14.08 -20.69
N LEU A 71 29.09 -13.84 -19.54
CA LEU A 71 29.96 -14.80 -18.85
C LEU A 71 29.17 -15.61 -17.82
N ALA A 72 28.24 -14.97 -17.12
CA ALA A 72 27.34 -15.59 -16.15
C ALA A 72 25.94 -14.97 -16.26
N GLN A 73 24.91 -15.81 -16.32
CA GLN A 73 23.53 -15.34 -16.28
C GLN A 73 23.18 -14.87 -14.87
N PRO A 74 22.41 -13.78 -14.70
CA PRO A 74 21.90 -13.40 -13.40
C PRO A 74 20.96 -14.48 -12.85
N ILE A 75 21.04 -14.71 -11.55
CA ILE A 75 20.09 -15.56 -10.82
C ILE A 75 19.03 -14.65 -10.22
N LYS A 76 17.76 -14.92 -10.54
CA LYS A 76 16.64 -14.14 -10.02
C LYS A 76 16.53 -14.24 -8.51
N GLN A 77 16.16 -13.13 -7.87
CA GLN A 77 15.71 -13.14 -6.48
C GLN A 77 14.27 -13.64 -6.43
N LEU A 78 14.00 -14.67 -5.63
CA LEU A 78 12.63 -15.09 -5.32
C LEU A 78 12.28 -14.61 -3.92
N GLN A 79 11.22 -13.82 -3.79
CA GLN A 79 10.77 -13.33 -2.49
C GLN A 79 9.27 -13.52 -2.28
N THR A 80 8.86 -13.81 -1.06
CA THR A 80 7.45 -13.81 -0.64
C THR A 80 7.10 -12.43 -0.07
N ILE A 81 6.00 -11.85 -0.54
CA ILE A 81 5.43 -10.60 -0.02
C ILE A 81 4.08 -10.85 0.64
N GLY A 82 3.81 -10.17 1.76
CA GLY A 82 2.50 -10.26 2.41
C GLY A 82 1.45 -9.42 1.70
N VAL A 83 0.29 -10.01 1.44
CA VAL A 83 -0.85 -9.38 0.77
C VAL A 83 -2.17 -9.55 1.53
N LYS A 84 -2.12 -9.84 2.84
CA LYS A 84 -3.32 -9.99 3.66
C LYS A 84 -4.27 -8.82 3.48
N GLY A 85 -5.51 -9.13 3.13
CA GLY A 85 -6.56 -8.14 2.86
C GLY A 85 -6.64 -7.62 1.43
N LYS A 86 -5.84 -8.14 0.49
CA LYS A 86 -5.84 -7.73 -0.93
C LYS A 86 -7.02 -8.29 -1.72
N TYR A 87 -7.47 -9.51 -1.41
CA TYR A 87 -8.51 -10.23 -2.18
C TYR A 87 -9.79 -10.47 -1.40
N ASN A 88 -10.08 -9.60 -0.43
CA ASN A 88 -11.25 -9.78 0.43
C ASN A 88 -12.55 -9.44 -0.28
N THR A 89 -13.58 -10.19 0.06
CA THR A 89 -14.97 -9.85 -0.18
C THR A 89 -15.45 -8.75 0.77
N PRO A 90 -16.53 -8.02 0.44
CA PRO A 90 -17.14 -7.06 1.36
C PRO A 90 -17.50 -7.65 2.73
N THR A 91 -17.99 -8.89 2.78
CA THR A 91 -18.31 -9.58 4.04
C THR A 91 -17.06 -9.86 4.88
N GLU A 92 -15.94 -10.23 4.26
CA GLU A 92 -14.68 -10.39 5.00
C GLU A 92 -14.16 -9.04 5.50
N ASN A 93 -14.32 -7.97 4.72
CA ASN A 93 -13.96 -6.61 5.14
C ASN A 93 -14.80 -6.14 6.34
N GLU A 94 -16.08 -6.48 6.40
CA GLU A 94 -16.95 -6.22 7.55
C GLU A 94 -16.38 -6.87 8.82
N ASN A 95 -16.08 -8.17 8.78
CA ASN A 95 -15.50 -8.90 9.91
C ASN A 95 -14.15 -8.32 10.36
N ILE A 96 -13.27 -8.03 9.40
CA ILE A 96 -11.97 -7.41 9.69
C ILE A 96 -12.14 -6.03 10.32
N THR A 97 -13.10 -5.24 9.83
CA THR A 97 -13.38 -3.91 10.38
C THR A 97 -13.88 -4.00 11.81
N TRP A 98 -14.77 -4.94 12.11
CA TRP A 98 -15.25 -5.20 13.46
C TRP A 98 -14.09 -5.48 14.42
N ASP A 99 -13.28 -6.50 14.11
CA ASP A 99 -12.17 -6.92 14.96
C ASP A 99 -11.15 -5.80 15.14
N PHE A 100 -10.86 -5.06 14.07
CA PHE A 100 -9.94 -3.94 14.10
C PHE A 100 -10.44 -2.82 15.02
N LEU A 101 -11.70 -2.39 14.91
CA LEU A 101 -12.25 -1.32 15.75
C LEU A 101 -12.34 -1.73 17.23
N ILE A 102 -12.66 -2.99 17.52
CA ILE A 102 -12.59 -3.53 18.90
C ILE A 102 -11.15 -3.44 19.42
N GLN A 103 -10.14 -3.79 18.61
CA GLN A 103 -8.73 -3.67 18.99
C GLN A 103 -8.29 -2.21 19.23
N GLN A 104 -8.92 -1.23 18.56
CA GLN A 104 -8.70 0.20 18.82
C GLN A 104 -9.40 0.70 20.11
N GLY A 105 -10.07 -0.19 20.84
CA GLY A 105 -10.70 0.07 22.13
C GLY A 105 -12.06 0.74 22.03
N PHE A 106 -12.78 0.56 20.92
CA PHE A 106 -14.21 0.88 20.85
C PHE A 106 -15.03 -0.27 21.48
N SER A 107 -16.14 0.07 22.14
CA SER A 107 -17.09 -0.95 22.61
C SER A 107 -17.88 -1.55 21.44
N ARG A 108 -18.53 -2.70 21.64
CA ARG A 108 -19.38 -3.33 20.60
C ARG A 108 -20.44 -2.39 20.04
N LEU A 109 -21.10 -1.61 20.90
CA LEU A 109 -22.10 -0.61 20.49
C LEU A 109 -21.48 0.50 19.63
N GLN A 110 -20.29 0.98 20.03
CA GLN A 110 -19.58 2.04 19.31
C GLN A 110 -19.07 1.55 17.96
N THR A 111 -18.50 0.34 17.92
CA THR A 111 -18.07 -0.33 16.69
C THR A 111 -19.22 -0.50 15.72
N ALA A 112 -20.35 -1.05 16.19
CA ALA A 112 -21.55 -1.20 15.38
C ALA A 112 -22.08 0.13 14.85
N GLY A 113 -22.08 1.19 15.66
CA GLY A 113 -22.51 2.52 15.23
C GLY A 113 -21.62 3.14 14.14
N ILE A 114 -20.30 2.97 14.24
CA ILE A 114 -19.37 3.34 13.17
C ILE A 114 -19.67 2.51 11.92
N MET A 115 -19.76 1.18 12.07
CA MET A 115 -19.94 0.25 10.95
C MET A 115 -21.28 0.40 10.22
N GLY A 116 -22.35 0.82 10.90
CA GLY A 116 -23.63 1.17 10.25
C GLY A 116 -23.48 2.32 9.26
N ASN A 117 -22.57 3.27 9.51
CA ASN A 117 -22.22 4.30 8.55
C ASN A 117 -21.44 3.71 7.37
N LEU A 118 -20.42 2.88 7.63
CA LEU A 118 -19.62 2.23 6.57
C LEU A 118 -20.46 1.35 5.63
N MET A 119 -21.45 0.67 6.19
CA MET A 119 -22.43 -0.11 5.42
C MET A 119 -23.24 0.80 4.48
N GLN A 120 -23.70 1.95 4.98
CA GLN A 120 -24.43 2.93 4.18
C GLN A 120 -23.53 3.57 3.12
N GLU A 121 -22.30 3.95 3.45
CA GLU A 121 -21.38 4.62 2.52
C GLU A 121 -21.02 3.71 1.35
N HIS A 122 -20.56 2.49 1.64
CA HIS A 122 -20.05 1.65 0.57
C HIS A 122 -20.14 0.15 0.79
N ARG A 123 -20.93 -0.31 1.78
CA ARG A 123 -21.11 -1.74 2.07
C ARG A 123 -19.77 -2.47 2.21
N PHE A 124 -18.80 -1.83 2.87
CA PHE A 124 -17.42 -2.35 3.05
C PHE A 124 -16.62 -2.63 1.77
N ASN A 125 -17.03 -2.07 0.62
CA ASN A 125 -16.20 -2.08 -0.58
C ASN A 125 -15.05 -1.09 -0.42
N THR A 126 -13.83 -1.53 -0.76
CA THR A 126 -12.61 -0.72 -0.63
C THR A 126 -12.24 0.00 -1.92
N SER A 127 -12.82 -0.37 -3.06
CA SER A 127 -12.48 0.23 -4.35
C SER A 127 -13.15 1.59 -4.59
N ASP A 128 -12.84 2.21 -5.73
CA ASP A 128 -13.50 3.42 -6.19
C ASP A 128 -15.00 3.21 -6.46
N SER A 129 -15.75 4.31 -6.37
CA SER A 129 -17.17 4.37 -6.75
C SER A 129 -17.53 5.78 -7.22
N ALA A 130 -18.69 5.92 -7.87
CA ALA A 130 -19.15 7.21 -8.38
C ALA A 130 -19.47 8.19 -7.24
N GLY A 131 -18.45 8.93 -6.77
CA GLY A 131 -18.60 9.99 -5.77
C GLY A 131 -17.54 9.96 -4.67
N GLY A 132 -16.96 8.79 -4.36
CA GLY A 132 -16.01 8.62 -3.27
C GLY A 132 -15.25 7.30 -3.36
N TYR A 133 -14.20 7.17 -2.54
CA TYR A 133 -13.31 6.01 -2.54
C TYR A 133 -13.39 5.24 -1.21
N GLY A 134 -13.47 3.92 -1.28
CA GLY A 134 -13.32 3.05 -0.11
C GLY A 134 -14.47 3.09 0.89
N ILE A 135 -14.21 2.53 2.08
CA ILE A 135 -15.23 2.16 3.07
C ILE A 135 -16.01 3.34 3.69
N VAL A 136 -15.42 4.53 3.70
CA VAL A 136 -16.07 5.79 4.17
C VAL A 136 -16.27 6.78 3.03
N GLN A 137 -16.18 6.35 1.77
CA GLN A 137 -16.37 7.22 0.61
C GLN A 137 -15.49 8.48 0.66
N TRP A 138 -14.19 8.35 0.94
CA TRP A 138 -13.28 9.50 0.99
C TRP A 138 -13.34 10.31 -0.30
N THR A 139 -13.40 11.64 -0.16
CA THR A 139 -13.44 12.62 -1.25
C THR A 139 -12.36 13.69 -1.10
N GLY A 140 -12.14 14.48 -2.16
CA GLY A 140 -11.23 15.63 -2.13
C GLY A 140 -9.81 15.28 -1.69
N SER A 141 -9.21 16.12 -0.83
CA SER A 141 -7.85 15.93 -0.33
C SER A 141 -7.67 14.65 0.49
N ARG A 142 -8.71 14.18 1.19
CA ARG A 142 -8.66 12.93 1.97
C ARG A 142 -8.53 11.72 1.04
N ARG A 143 -9.25 11.72 -0.08
CA ARG A 143 -9.07 10.72 -1.15
C ARG A 143 -7.65 10.76 -1.71
N THR A 144 -7.14 11.95 -2.04
CA THR A 144 -5.76 12.09 -2.54
C THR A 144 -4.74 11.54 -1.55
N ALA A 145 -4.92 11.79 -0.25
CA ALA A 145 -4.03 11.28 0.79
C ALA A 145 -4.09 9.74 0.90
N LEU A 146 -5.27 9.13 0.85
CA LEU A 146 -5.41 7.68 0.82
C LEU A 146 -4.72 7.06 -0.40
N MET A 147 -4.94 7.63 -1.59
CA MET A 147 -4.38 7.11 -2.83
C MET A 147 -2.84 7.22 -2.92
N ALA A 148 -2.23 8.05 -2.07
CA ALA A 148 -0.78 8.15 -1.96
C ALA A 148 -0.17 7.06 -1.06
N LEU A 149 -0.99 6.30 -0.31
CA LEU A 149 -0.52 5.20 0.53
C LEU A 149 -0.30 3.92 -0.30
N PRO A 150 0.63 3.04 0.13
CA PRO A 150 0.74 1.71 -0.45
C PRO A 150 -0.56 0.91 -0.32
N TYR A 151 -0.99 0.27 -1.42
CA TYR A 151 -2.18 -0.59 -1.48
C TYR A 151 -3.45 0.12 -0.97
N PRO A 152 -3.92 1.20 -1.62
CA PRO A 152 -5.04 1.99 -1.15
C PRO A 152 -6.37 1.23 -1.13
N ASP A 153 -6.51 0.16 -1.91
CA ASP A 153 -7.66 -0.75 -1.92
C ASP A 153 -7.65 -1.79 -0.79
N ASN A 154 -6.55 -1.90 -0.04
CA ASN A 154 -6.46 -2.88 1.04
C ASN A 154 -7.24 -2.38 2.26
N ILE A 155 -8.06 -3.26 2.84
CA ILE A 155 -8.90 -2.91 3.99
C ILE A 155 -8.08 -2.42 5.20
N TYR A 156 -6.92 -3.02 5.48
CA TYR A 156 -6.07 -2.58 6.59
C TYR A 156 -5.46 -1.20 6.31
N THR A 157 -5.09 -0.90 5.07
CA THR A 157 -4.63 0.46 4.69
C THR A 157 -5.75 1.48 4.96
N GLN A 158 -6.98 1.19 4.54
CA GLN A 158 -8.12 2.07 4.75
C GLN A 158 -8.49 2.25 6.23
N LEU A 159 -8.50 1.16 7.01
CA LEU A 159 -8.79 1.21 8.44
C LEU A 159 -7.70 1.96 9.23
N ASN A 160 -6.43 1.76 8.88
CA ASN A 160 -5.33 2.54 9.45
C ASN A 160 -5.44 4.03 9.08
N PHE A 161 -5.82 4.34 7.84
CA PHE A 161 -6.04 5.72 7.42
C PHE A 161 -7.22 6.36 8.17
N LEU A 162 -8.36 5.68 8.27
CA LEU A 162 -9.51 6.08 9.10
C LEU A 162 -9.09 6.38 10.54
N MET A 163 -8.33 5.48 11.17
CA MET A 163 -7.86 5.68 12.54
C MET A 163 -6.84 6.79 12.68
N SER A 164 -5.99 7.02 11.67
CA SER A 164 -5.07 8.16 11.67
C SER A 164 -5.84 9.50 11.71
N GLU A 165 -6.96 9.58 11.00
CA GLU A 165 -7.83 10.76 11.01
C GLU A 165 -8.55 10.89 12.36
N LEU A 166 -9.14 9.81 12.86
CA LEU A 166 -9.82 9.76 14.16
C LEU A 166 -8.89 9.99 15.35
N ASN A 167 -7.59 9.70 15.23
CA ASN A 167 -6.60 10.01 16.26
C ASN A 167 -5.95 11.38 16.09
N GLY A 168 -6.10 12.00 14.91
CA GLY A 168 -5.58 13.31 14.57
C GLY A 168 -6.69 14.36 14.47
N GLY A 169 -6.93 14.85 13.24
CA GLY A 169 -7.86 15.95 12.97
C GLY A 169 -9.30 15.71 13.42
N TYR A 170 -9.71 14.45 13.61
CA TYR A 170 -11.04 14.05 14.09
C TYR A 170 -11.02 13.45 15.51
N ALA A 171 -9.99 13.74 16.33
CA ALA A 171 -9.91 13.28 17.72
C ALA A 171 -11.16 13.59 18.54
N GLY A 172 -11.75 14.78 18.37
CA GLY A 172 -13.02 15.12 19.05
C GLY A 172 -14.21 14.25 18.63
N VAL A 173 -14.20 13.68 17.42
CA VAL A 173 -15.22 12.71 16.99
C VAL A 173 -14.99 11.37 17.67
N ARG A 174 -13.74 10.87 17.65
CA ARG A 174 -13.35 9.64 18.35
C ARG A 174 -13.73 9.71 19.82
N ASP A 175 -13.38 10.80 20.50
CA ASP A 175 -13.62 10.95 21.94
C ASP A 175 -15.12 11.03 22.25
N ALA A 176 -15.91 11.70 21.41
CA ALA A 176 -17.36 11.73 21.53
C ALA A 176 -17.99 10.33 21.33
N ILE A 177 -17.51 9.55 20.35
CA ILE A 177 -17.95 8.16 20.16
C ILE A 177 -17.57 7.32 21.38
N LYS A 178 -16.34 7.45 21.89
CA LYS A 178 -15.89 6.70 23.07
C LYS A 178 -16.67 7.05 24.35
N ALA A 179 -17.19 8.27 24.44
CA ALA A 179 -18.06 8.71 25.54
C ALA A 179 -19.54 8.29 25.36
N SER A 180 -19.95 7.87 24.16
CA SER A 180 -21.33 7.45 23.90
C SER A 180 -21.64 6.09 24.52
N THR A 181 -22.87 5.94 25.02
CA THR A 181 -23.35 4.71 25.68
C THR A 181 -24.48 4.02 24.93
N THR A 182 -24.97 4.61 23.84
CA THR A 182 -26.04 4.04 23.02
C THR A 182 -25.56 3.80 21.59
N LEU A 183 -26.17 2.81 20.93
CA LEU A 183 -25.93 2.54 19.51
C LEU A 183 -26.27 3.77 18.65
N GLU A 184 -27.36 4.46 19.00
CA GLU A 184 -27.83 5.64 18.29
C GLU A 184 -26.82 6.79 18.37
N ASP A 185 -26.35 7.13 19.57
CA ASP A 185 -25.36 8.20 19.76
C ASP A 185 -24.08 7.91 18.97
N ALA A 186 -23.53 6.70 19.07
CA ALA A 186 -22.32 6.33 18.33
C ALA A 186 -22.51 6.49 16.81
N THR A 187 -23.66 6.04 16.29
CA THR A 187 -24.00 6.11 14.87
C THR A 187 -24.12 7.56 14.41
N ILE A 188 -24.88 8.38 15.14
CA ILE A 188 -25.18 9.78 14.78
C ILE A 188 -23.94 10.66 14.94
N ILE A 189 -23.10 10.41 15.95
CA ILE A 189 -21.84 11.16 16.12
C ILE A 189 -20.93 10.95 14.92
N PHE A 190 -20.74 9.69 14.49
CA PHE A 190 -19.91 9.41 13.31
C PHE A 190 -20.55 10.00 12.04
N GLN A 191 -21.84 9.79 11.83
CA GLN A 191 -22.62 10.35 10.71
C GLN A 191 -22.43 11.87 10.58
N ASN A 192 -22.67 12.60 11.66
CA ASN A 192 -22.75 14.06 11.60
C ASN A 192 -21.38 14.73 11.64
N ARG A 193 -20.38 14.10 12.29
CA ARG A 193 -19.09 14.74 12.56
C ARG A 193 -17.94 14.19 11.73
N PHE A 194 -18.00 12.93 11.30
CA PHE A 194 -17.01 12.34 10.41
C PHE A 194 -17.48 12.37 8.95
N GLU A 195 -18.61 11.72 8.66
CA GLU A 195 -19.13 11.61 7.28
C GLU A 195 -19.68 12.94 6.76
N ARG A 196 -20.37 13.69 7.62
CA ARG A 196 -20.98 14.99 7.27
C ARG A 196 -21.86 14.89 6.02
N CYS A 197 -22.67 13.83 5.98
CA CYS A 197 -23.56 13.52 4.86
C CYS A 197 -24.53 14.66 4.53
N GLY A 198 -24.79 14.86 3.24
CA GLY A 198 -25.84 15.79 2.78
C GLY A 198 -27.25 15.21 2.98
N ILE A 199 -27.46 13.97 2.52
CA ILE A 199 -28.68 13.19 2.78
C ILE A 199 -28.27 11.95 3.58
N CYS A 200 -28.50 12.00 4.89
CA CYS A 200 -27.87 11.04 5.79
C CYS A 200 -28.51 9.66 5.83
N ARG A 201 -29.81 9.53 5.51
CA ARG A 201 -30.58 8.28 5.69
C ARG A 201 -30.35 7.66 7.07
N GLN A 202 -30.51 8.47 8.12
CA GLN A 202 -30.17 8.10 9.50
C GLN A 202 -30.84 6.81 9.96
N ASP A 203 -32.13 6.64 9.69
CA ASP A 203 -32.87 5.43 10.05
C ASP A 203 -32.23 4.16 9.45
N LEU A 204 -31.75 4.26 8.20
CA LEU A 204 -31.10 3.14 7.53
C LEU A 204 -29.71 2.85 8.11
N ARG A 205 -28.95 3.88 8.51
CA ARG A 205 -27.67 3.69 9.22
C ARG A 205 -27.85 3.06 10.59
N LEU A 206 -28.88 3.46 11.32
CA LEU A 206 -29.25 2.86 12.61
C LEU A 206 -29.69 1.40 12.44
N GLN A 207 -30.46 1.09 11.39
CA GLN A 207 -30.82 -0.28 11.06
C GLN A 207 -29.57 -1.12 10.77
N TYR A 208 -28.68 -0.64 9.91
CA TYR A 208 -27.42 -1.34 9.62
C TYR A 208 -26.56 -1.51 10.86
N ALA A 209 -26.45 -0.49 11.72
CA ALA A 209 -25.73 -0.60 12.98
C ALA A 209 -26.33 -1.68 13.88
N SER A 210 -27.67 -1.77 13.94
CA SER A 210 -28.37 -2.80 14.72
C SER A 210 -28.16 -4.20 14.15
N ASP A 211 -28.21 -4.36 12.84
CA ASP A 211 -28.02 -5.64 12.16
C ASP A 211 -26.59 -6.16 12.38
N ILE A 212 -25.60 -5.28 12.23
CA ILE A 212 -24.18 -5.60 12.48
C ILE A 212 -23.95 -5.93 13.95
N LEU A 213 -24.55 -5.18 14.89
CA LEU A 213 -24.42 -5.49 16.31
C LEU A 213 -24.98 -6.88 16.67
N ALA A 214 -26.02 -7.31 15.96
CA ALA A 214 -26.67 -8.60 16.20
C ALA A 214 -25.94 -9.79 15.53
N SER A 215 -25.16 -9.54 14.48
CA SER A 215 -24.39 -10.58 13.77
C SER A 215 -23.02 -10.89 14.40
N HIS A 216 -22.49 -9.96 15.20
CA HIS A 216 -21.26 -10.09 15.97
C HIS A 216 -21.53 -10.28 17.47
#